data_AF-A0AB33BN81-F1
#
_entry.id   AF-A0AB33BN81-F1
#
_cell.length_a   1.000
_cell.length_b   1.000
_cell.length_c   1.000
_cell.angle_alpha   90.00
_cell.angle_beta   90.00
_cell.angle_gamma   90.00
#
_symmetry.space_group_name_H-M   'P 1'
#
loop_
_entity.id
_entity.type
_entity.pdbx_description
1 polymer ?
#
loop_
_entity_poly.entity_id
_entity_poly.type
_entity_poly.pdbx_seq_one_letter_code
_entity_poly.pdbx_strand_id
1 'polypeptide(L)'
;MNKKFLLWSIILLSGCSSVNNPVKQELTPTTISNAYKEISEIKDYKSRLFLNYAKEIKTKYPEMKTSTYGRPMSIRFNPVSSDYYYEHTNDKKWLNFYLSQSFDEKIWRDLYVYSKHSGNYQASKDEAIKYCKEITSLISPSFSIVIDKLSRDLEVKEKKGSVRALSTFSGRFNILLNGEEFDEGGPFICNITQFEDS
;
A
#
# COMPACT_ATOMS: atom_id res chain seq x y z
N MET A 1 73.91 -4.94 -12.55
CA MET A 1 72.89 -3.87 -12.59
C MET A 1 71.57 -4.42 -12.05
N ASN A 2 71.27 -4.14 -10.78
CA ASN A 2 70.05 -4.59 -10.09
C ASN A 2 68.90 -3.61 -10.37
N LYS A 3 67.81 -4.07 -11.00
CA LYS A 3 66.54 -3.33 -11.04
C LYS A 3 65.55 -4.02 -10.09
N LYS A 4 65.30 -3.37 -8.96
CA LYS A 4 64.29 -3.73 -7.96
C LYS A 4 62.91 -3.55 -8.58
N PHE A 5 62.12 -4.62 -8.65
CA PHE A 5 60.68 -4.54 -8.93
C PHE A 5 59.97 -4.20 -7.61
N LEU A 6 59.35 -3.02 -7.54
CA LEU A 6 58.44 -2.64 -6.47
C LEU A 6 57.09 -3.31 -6.69
N LEU A 7 56.69 -4.20 -5.79
CA LEU A 7 55.31 -4.67 -5.67
C LEU A 7 54.42 -3.52 -5.22
N TRP A 8 53.46 -3.14 -6.06
CA TRP A 8 52.32 -2.32 -5.65
C TRP A 8 51.21 -3.24 -5.16
N SER A 9 51.07 -3.33 -3.84
CA SER A 9 49.93 -3.98 -3.19
C SER A 9 48.70 -3.08 -3.34
N ILE A 10 47.77 -3.45 -4.22
CA ILE A 10 46.44 -2.82 -4.29
C ILE A 10 45.63 -3.36 -3.11
N ILE A 11 45.48 -2.53 -2.08
CA ILE A 11 44.50 -2.76 -1.01
C ILE A 11 43.13 -2.50 -1.61
N LEU A 12 42.41 -3.57 -1.99
CA LEU A 12 40.99 -3.52 -2.26
C LEU A 12 40.26 -3.24 -0.94
N LEU A 13 39.94 -1.97 -0.71
CA LEU A 13 38.94 -1.57 0.28
C LEU A 13 37.60 -2.15 -0.19
N SER A 14 37.27 -3.35 0.27
CA SER A 14 35.90 -3.87 0.27
C SER A 14 35.07 -3.02 1.23
N GLY A 15 34.65 -1.85 0.75
CA GLY A 15 33.55 -1.11 1.35
C GLY A 15 32.28 -1.93 1.14
N CYS A 16 31.97 -2.82 2.09
CA CYS A 16 30.61 -3.27 2.30
C CYS A 16 29.78 -2.01 2.60
N SER A 17 29.18 -1.42 1.57
CA SER A 17 28.05 -0.53 1.76
C SER A 17 26.99 -1.39 2.44
N SER A 18 26.86 -1.26 3.76
CA SER A 18 25.69 -1.74 4.48
C SER A 18 24.51 -1.03 3.84
N VAL A 19 23.81 -1.75 2.97
CA VAL A 19 22.45 -1.39 2.59
C VAL A 19 21.74 -1.23 3.91
N ASN A 20 21.40 0.00 4.27
CA ASN A 20 20.51 0.31 5.38
C ASN A 20 19.17 -0.33 5.01
N ASN A 21 19.04 -1.63 5.28
CA ASN A 21 17.75 -2.27 5.34
C ASN A 21 16.96 -1.44 6.35
N PRO A 22 15.85 -0.81 5.96
CA PRO A 22 15.04 -0.07 6.91
C PRO A 22 14.75 -1.03 8.06
N VAL A 23 15.10 -0.61 9.28
CA VAL A 23 14.89 -1.40 10.49
C VAL A 23 13.43 -1.83 10.46
N LYS A 24 13.16 -3.13 10.29
CA LYS A 24 11.80 -3.66 10.31
C LYS A 24 11.23 -3.26 11.66
N GLN A 25 10.19 -2.42 11.64
CA GLN A 25 9.54 -1.98 12.86
C GLN A 25 9.08 -3.22 13.64
N GLU A 26 9.52 -3.31 14.90
CA GLU A 26 9.18 -4.43 15.75
C GLU A 26 7.70 -4.33 16.13
N LEU A 27 6.91 -5.34 15.75
CA LEU A 27 5.49 -5.41 16.11
C LEU A 27 5.35 -6.08 17.47
N THR A 28 5.39 -5.26 18.53
CA THR A 28 5.07 -5.71 19.89
C THR A 28 3.57 -5.53 20.17
N PRO A 29 2.98 -6.30 21.10
CA PRO A 29 1.57 -6.14 21.49
C PRO A 29 1.20 -4.69 21.85
N THR A 30 2.10 -3.99 22.55
CA THR A 30 1.91 -2.58 22.93
C THR A 30 1.90 -1.67 21.70
N THR A 31 2.85 -1.82 20.77
CA THR A 31 2.89 -0.99 19.55
C THR A 31 1.66 -1.20 18.67
N ILE A 32 1.20 -2.45 18.55
CA ILE A 32 -0.02 -2.79 17.82
C ILE A 32 -1.23 -2.13 18.49
N SER A 33 -1.40 -2.33 19.81
CA SER A 33 -2.51 -1.77 20.57
C SER A 33 -2.59 -0.24 20.45
N ASN A 34 -1.46 0.44 20.60
CA ASN A 34 -1.36 1.89 20.44
C ASN A 34 -1.74 2.33 19.02
N ALA A 35 -1.28 1.62 17.99
CA ALA A 35 -1.62 1.94 16.61
C ALA A 35 -3.13 1.81 16.33
N TYR A 36 -3.78 0.76 16.85
CA TYR A 36 -5.24 0.61 16.76
C TYR A 36 -5.97 1.74 17.49
N LYS A 37 -5.48 2.16 18.66
CA LYS A 37 -6.06 3.28 19.41
C LYS A 37 -5.94 4.59 18.62
N GLU A 38 -4.74 4.91 18.12
CA GLU A 38 -4.46 6.11 17.35
C GLU A 38 -5.35 6.22 16.11
N ILE A 39 -5.52 5.12 15.35
CA ILE A 39 -6.43 5.11 14.19
C ILE A 39 -7.88 5.33 14.61
N SER A 40 -8.32 4.70 15.71
CA SER A 40 -9.70 4.83 16.19
C SER A 40 -10.05 6.25 16.67
N GLU A 41 -9.06 7.02 17.11
CA GLU A 41 -9.21 8.37 17.63
C GLU A 41 -9.03 9.46 16.55
N ILE A 42 -8.87 9.08 15.27
CA ILE A 42 -8.79 10.03 14.16
C ILE A 42 -10.13 10.75 13.98
N LYS A 43 -10.25 11.94 14.60
CA LYS A 43 -11.46 12.77 14.56
C LYS A 43 -11.49 13.73 13.38
N ASP A 44 -10.37 14.38 13.05
CA ASP A 44 -10.30 15.38 11.99
C ASP A 44 -8.89 15.48 11.39
N TYR A 45 -8.78 15.36 10.07
CA TYR A 45 -7.51 15.46 9.35
C TYR A 45 -7.75 16.12 7.99
N LYS A 46 -6.77 16.90 7.49
CA LYS A 46 -6.92 17.64 6.21
C LYS A 46 -7.23 16.72 5.02
N SER A 47 -6.77 15.47 5.08
CA SER A 47 -7.07 14.38 4.14
C SER A 47 -8.42 13.70 4.37
N ARG A 48 -9.28 14.17 5.29
CA ARG A 48 -10.69 13.71 5.37
C ARG A 48 -11.46 14.15 4.13
N LEU A 49 -11.19 15.36 3.63
CA LEU A 49 -11.82 15.85 2.40
C LEU A 49 -11.26 15.09 1.19
N PHE A 50 -12.17 14.52 0.40
CA PHE A 50 -11.84 13.67 -0.74
C PHE A 50 -10.81 14.31 -1.69
N LEU A 51 -11.03 15.57 -2.09
CA LEU A 51 -10.15 16.27 -3.03
C LEU A 51 -8.78 16.62 -2.43
N ASN A 52 -8.72 16.89 -1.13
CA ASN A 52 -7.44 17.15 -0.46
C ASN A 52 -6.60 15.88 -0.42
N TYR A 53 -7.22 14.75 -0.07
CA TYR A 53 -6.50 13.49 -0.02
C TYR A 53 -6.01 13.05 -1.40
N ALA A 54 -6.88 13.17 -2.41
CA ALA A 54 -6.49 12.92 -3.78
C ALA A 54 -5.30 13.79 -4.23
N LYS A 55 -5.26 15.07 -3.82
CA LYS A 55 -4.14 15.98 -4.09
C LYS A 55 -2.85 15.53 -3.38
N GLU A 56 -2.93 15.09 -2.12
CA GLU A 56 -1.76 14.56 -1.40
C GLU A 56 -1.23 13.29 -2.06
N ILE A 57 -2.11 12.37 -2.47
CA ILE A 57 -1.73 11.16 -3.24
C ILE A 57 -1.04 11.56 -4.54
N LYS A 58 -1.63 12.47 -5.32
CA LYS A 58 -1.03 12.95 -6.58
C LYS A 58 0.31 13.65 -6.39
N THR A 59 0.47 14.36 -5.27
CA THR A 59 1.73 15.02 -4.93
C THR A 59 2.82 13.99 -4.58
N LYS A 60 2.45 12.92 -3.88
CA LYS A 60 3.37 11.82 -3.54
C LYS A 60 3.73 10.96 -4.75
N TYR A 61 2.79 10.75 -5.67
CA TYR A 61 2.98 9.96 -6.90
C TYR A 61 2.71 10.81 -8.15
N PRO A 62 3.59 11.78 -8.47
CA PRO A 62 3.39 12.69 -9.58
C PRO A 62 3.34 11.98 -10.94
N GLU A 63 3.93 10.79 -11.06
CA GLU A 63 3.93 9.94 -12.26
C GLU A 63 2.57 9.32 -12.57
N MET A 64 1.69 9.15 -11.58
CA MET A 64 0.39 8.50 -11.77
C MET A 64 -0.54 9.39 -12.59
N LYS A 65 -1.04 8.92 -13.73
CA LYS A 65 -2.12 9.59 -14.44
C LYS A 65 -3.42 9.48 -13.64
N THR A 66 -4.29 10.47 -13.77
CA THR A 66 -5.54 10.54 -13.02
C THR A 66 -6.73 10.67 -13.93
N SER A 67 -7.80 9.96 -13.59
CA SER A 67 -9.07 10.00 -14.31
C SER A 67 -10.22 10.03 -13.29
N THR A 68 -11.28 10.76 -13.59
CA THR A 68 -12.40 10.92 -12.67
C THR A 68 -13.69 10.35 -13.24
N TYR A 69 -14.52 9.76 -12.38
CA TYR A 69 -15.88 9.35 -12.72
C TYR A 69 -16.91 10.06 -11.83
N GLY A 70 -18.11 10.28 -12.39
CA GLY A 70 -19.16 11.08 -11.75
C GLY A 70 -20.12 10.25 -10.89
N ARG A 71 -20.40 10.76 -9.69
CA ARG A 71 -21.42 10.36 -8.68
C ARG A 71 -21.45 8.86 -8.29
N PRO A 72 -20.92 8.49 -7.10
CA PRO A 72 -20.10 9.33 -6.23
C PRO A 72 -18.80 9.64 -6.96
N MET A 73 -18.18 10.78 -6.64
CA MET A 73 -16.94 11.14 -7.31
C MET A 73 -15.88 10.09 -7.01
N SER A 74 -15.23 9.57 -8.03
CA SER A 74 -14.07 8.71 -7.84
C SER A 74 -12.90 9.18 -8.68
N ILE A 75 -11.70 8.93 -8.17
CA ILE A 75 -10.45 9.24 -8.83
C ILE A 75 -9.67 7.93 -8.91
N ARG A 76 -9.38 7.52 -10.14
CA ARG A 76 -8.42 6.46 -10.43
C ARG A 76 -7.05 7.07 -10.67
N PHE A 77 -6.03 6.48 -10.07
CA PHE A 77 -4.62 6.75 -10.27
C PHE A 77 -4.00 5.54 -10.96
N ASN A 78 -3.43 5.75 -12.15
CA ASN A 78 -2.90 4.68 -12.99
C ASN A 78 -1.63 5.16 -13.70
N PRO A 79 -0.53 4.37 -13.74
CA PRO A 79 0.71 4.82 -14.36
C PRO A 79 0.66 4.82 -15.91
N VAL A 80 -0.30 4.12 -16.51
CA VAL A 80 -0.39 3.87 -17.96
C VAL A 80 -1.36 4.83 -18.66
N SER A 81 -2.57 5.00 -18.13
CA SER A 81 -3.68 5.69 -18.80
C SER A 81 -4.41 6.68 -17.89
N SER A 82 -4.91 7.77 -18.48
CA SER A 82 -5.87 8.70 -17.87
C SER A 82 -7.31 8.42 -18.32
N ASP A 83 -7.55 7.29 -18.98
CA ASP A 83 -8.90 6.78 -19.24
C ASP A 83 -9.39 5.99 -18.02
N TYR A 84 -10.52 6.43 -17.48
CA TYR A 84 -11.14 5.80 -16.32
C TYR A 84 -11.53 4.33 -16.59
N TYR A 85 -11.97 4.03 -17.82
CA TYR A 85 -12.40 2.70 -18.24
C TYR A 85 -11.27 1.85 -18.81
N TYR A 86 -10.01 2.30 -18.70
CA TYR A 86 -8.87 1.53 -19.22
C TYR A 86 -8.81 0.13 -18.59
N GLU A 87 -8.97 -0.90 -19.42
CA GLU A 87 -8.87 -2.30 -19.03
C GLU A 87 -7.44 -2.83 -19.21
N HIS A 88 -6.96 -3.59 -18.24
CA HIS A 88 -5.61 -4.17 -18.22
C HIS A 88 -5.52 -5.51 -19.00
N THR A 89 -6.21 -5.63 -20.14
CA THR A 89 -6.45 -6.90 -20.86
C THR A 89 -5.19 -7.65 -21.27
N ASN A 90 -4.06 -6.95 -21.47
CA ASN A 90 -2.79 -7.56 -21.88
C ASN A 90 -1.64 -7.36 -20.87
N ASP A 91 -1.90 -6.74 -19.73
CA ASP A 91 -0.84 -6.32 -18.81
C ASP A 91 -0.47 -7.48 -17.87
N LYS A 92 0.73 -8.04 -18.10
CA LYS A 92 1.32 -9.03 -17.18
C LYS A 92 1.57 -8.45 -15.79
N LYS A 93 1.78 -7.14 -15.70
CA LYS A 93 1.90 -6.39 -14.45
C LYS A 93 1.11 -5.08 -14.55
N TRP A 94 0.31 -4.77 -13.53
CA TRP A 94 -0.32 -3.45 -13.43
C TRP A 94 -0.63 -3.05 -11.99
N LEU A 95 -0.83 -1.74 -11.79
CA LEU A 95 -1.07 -1.08 -10.51
C LEU A 95 -2.18 -0.04 -10.69
N ASN A 96 -3.14 0.00 -9.77
CA ASN A 96 -4.17 1.04 -9.69
C ASN A 96 -4.38 1.48 -8.26
N PHE A 97 -4.54 2.79 -8.05
CA PHE A 97 -5.19 3.30 -6.85
C PHE A 97 -6.56 3.83 -7.21
N TYR A 98 -7.55 3.55 -6.39
CA TYR A 98 -8.90 4.07 -6.55
C TYR A 98 -9.31 4.74 -5.25
N LEU A 99 -9.70 6.00 -5.35
CA LEU A 99 -10.27 6.76 -4.24
C LEU A 99 -11.72 7.08 -4.59
N SER A 100 -12.67 6.71 -3.73
CA SER A 100 -14.08 7.08 -3.86
C SER A 100 -14.45 8.14 -2.82
N GLN A 101 -15.39 9.01 -3.17
CA GLN A 101 -16.06 9.91 -2.26
C GLN A 101 -17.26 9.20 -1.63
N SER A 102 -17.63 9.59 -0.41
CA SER A 102 -18.96 9.27 0.10
C SER A 102 -20.05 9.91 -0.78
N PHE A 103 -21.24 9.32 -0.78
CA PHE A 103 -22.39 9.88 -1.52
C PHE A 103 -22.87 11.18 -0.90
N ASP A 104 -22.91 11.24 0.42
CA ASP A 104 -23.59 12.30 1.17
C ASP A 104 -22.62 13.35 1.71
N GLU A 105 -21.38 12.95 1.95
CA GLU A 105 -20.34 13.82 2.47
C GLU A 105 -19.22 14.06 1.46
N LYS A 106 -18.59 15.25 1.52
CA LYS A 106 -17.40 15.57 0.69
C LYS A 106 -16.12 14.87 1.17
N ILE A 107 -16.26 13.75 1.87
CA ILE A 107 -15.16 12.96 2.43
C ILE A 107 -14.84 11.78 1.53
N TRP A 108 -13.63 11.23 1.63
CA TRP A 108 -13.37 9.96 0.96
C TRP A 108 -14.03 8.82 1.73
N ARG A 109 -14.48 7.80 0.99
CA ARG A 109 -15.15 6.61 1.51
C ARG A 109 -14.24 5.40 1.42
N ASP A 110 -13.73 5.14 0.23
CA ASP A 110 -12.88 3.98 -0.01
C ASP A 110 -11.57 4.39 -0.65
N LEU A 111 -10.50 3.76 -0.18
CA LEU A 111 -9.23 3.66 -0.87
C LEU A 111 -9.03 2.20 -1.26
N TYR A 112 -8.80 1.93 -2.54
CA TYR A 112 -8.32 0.63 -3.00
C TYR A 112 -6.96 0.78 -3.64
N VAL A 113 -6.07 -0.15 -3.32
CA VAL A 113 -4.80 -0.35 -3.99
C VAL A 113 -4.82 -1.74 -4.58
N TYR A 114 -4.83 -1.80 -5.91
CA TYR A 114 -4.80 -3.03 -6.69
C TYR A 114 -3.43 -3.21 -7.29
N SER A 115 -2.80 -4.37 -7.08
CA SER A 115 -1.60 -4.76 -7.82
C SER A 115 -1.77 -6.15 -8.39
N LYS A 116 -1.32 -6.33 -9.63
CA LYS A 116 -1.23 -7.63 -10.28
C LYS A 116 0.18 -7.81 -10.82
N HIS A 117 0.77 -8.95 -10.48
CA HIS A 117 1.91 -9.58 -11.13
C HIS A 117 1.47 -10.98 -11.57
N SER A 118 1.33 -11.20 -12.88
CA SER A 118 0.80 -12.45 -13.43
C SER A 118 1.60 -13.66 -12.97
N GLY A 119 0.91 -14.64 -12.38
CA GLY A 119 1.53 -15.86 -11.82
C GLY A 119 2.39 -15.62 -10.58
N ASN A 120 2.43 -14.40 -10.02
CA ASN A 120 3.21 -14.08 -8.83
C ASN A 120 2.35 -13.39 -7.77
N TYR A 121 1.71 -14.22 -6.95
CA TYR A 121 0.85 -13.80 -5.84
C TYR A 121 1.59 -12.92 -4.85
N GLN A 122 2.77 -13.35 -4.40
CA GLN A 122 3.53 -12.66 -3.38
C GLN A 122 3.97 -11.26 -3.83
N ALA A 123 4.42 -11.11 -5.08
CA ALA A 123 4.77 -9.80 -5.62
C ALA A 123 3.56 -8.85 -5.70
N SER A 124 2.39 -9.37 -6.09
CA SER A 124 1.13 -8.62 -6.11
C SER A 124 0.73 -8.15 -4.71
N LYS A 125 0.82 -9.05 -3.73
CA LYS A 125 0.55 -8.77 -2.32
C LYS A 125 1.51 -7.71 -1.76
N ASP A 126 2.81 -7.90 -1.95
CA ASP A 126 3.84 -7.00 -1.43
C ASP A 126 3.73 -5.60 -2.03
N GLU A 127 3.48 -5.48 -3.34
CA GLU A 127 3.31 -4.19 -4.02
C GLU A 127 2.05 -3.47 -3.54
N ALA A 128 0.90 -4.17 -3.48
CA ALA A 128 -0.34 -3.58 -3.00
C ALA A 128 -0.22 -3.11 -1.53
N ILE A 129 0.35 -3.94 -0.65
CA ILE A 129 0.55 -3.60 0.77
C ILE A 129 1.49 -2.40 0.90
N LYS A 130 2.61 -2.38 0.17
CA LYS A 130 3.56 -1.25 0.18
C LYS A 130 2.85 0.07 -0.12
N TYR A 131 2.16 0.15 -1.26
CA TYR A 131 1.50 1.39 -1.68
C TYR A 131 0.34 1.75 -0.75
N CYS A 132 -0.41 0.77 -0.25
CA CYS A 132 -1.49 0.99 0.71
C CYS A 132 -0.96 1.62 2.00
N LYS A 133 0.16 1.12 2.54
CA LYS A 133 0.82 1.71 3.72
C LYS A 133 1.32 3.12 3.43
N GLU A 134 1.96 3.34 2.29
CA GLU A 134 2.50 4.65 1.93
C GLU A 134 1.42 5.71 1.67
N ILE A 135 0.25 5.32 1.16
CA ILE A 135 -0.89 6.21 0.94
C ILE A 135 -1.62 6.48 2.26
N THR A 136 -1.88 5.46 3.07
CA THR A 136 -2.56 5.64 4.37
C THR A 136 -1.69 6.36 5.39
N SER A 137 -0.36 6.32 5.26
CA SER A 137 0.55 7.09 6.11
C SER A 137 0.39 8.61 5.94
N LEU A 138 -0.23 9.08 4.86
CA LEU A 138 -0.59 10.49 4.68
C LEU A 138 -1.68 10.93 5.68
N ILE A 139 -2.47 9.98 6.17
CA ILE A 139 -3.48 10.18 7.21
C ILE A 139 -2.85 9.97 8.58
N SER A 140 -2.27 8.78 8.78
CA SER A 140 -1.58 8.43 10.02
C SER A 140 -0.56 7.32 9.77
N PRO A 141 0.69 7.43 10.27
CA PRO A 141 1.68 6.37 10.15
C PRO A 141 1.25 5.06 10.83
N SER A 142 0.31 5.12 11.77
CA SER A 142 -0.19 3.97 12.54
C SER A 142 -0.91 2.95 11.66
N PHE A 143 -1.47 3.36 10.51
CA PHE A 143 -1.99 2.42 9.51
C PHE A 143 -0.94 1.42 9.06
N SER A 144 0.32 1.84 8.92
CA SER A 144 1.43 0.95 8.53
C SER A 144 1.57 -0.24 9.50
N ILE A 145 1.49 0.03 10.80
CA ILE A 145 1.63 -0.97 11.86
C ILE A 145 0.46 -1.95 11.83
N VAL A 146 -0.77 -1.44 11.67
CA VAL A 146 -1.99 -2.26 11.63
C VAL A 146 -2.03 -3.13 10.37
N ILE A 147 -1.65 -2.58 9.21
CA ILE A 147 -1.55 -3.32 7.95
C ILE A 147 -0.45 -4.40 8.03
N ASP A 148 0.71 -4.09 8.63
CA ASP A 148 1.78 -5.08 8.81
C ASP A 148 1.34 -6.24 9.70
N LYS A 149 0.60 -5.95 10.77
CA LYS A 149 0.01 -7.00 11.60
C LYS A 149 -0.98 -7.83 10.79
N LEU A 150 -1.92 -7.19 10.10
CA LEU A 150 -2.94 -7.87 9.29
C LEU A 150 -2.33 -8.77 8.22
N SER A 151 -1.25 -8.30 7.57
CA SER A 151 -0.49 -9.08 6.59
C SER A 151 0.12 -10.33 7.21
N ARG A 152 0.72 -10.25 8.41
CA ARG A 152 1.27 -11.42 9.11
C ARG A 152 0.19 -12.43 9.47
N ASP A 153 -0.96 -11.95 9.94
CA ASP A 153 -2.10 -12.83 10.27
C ASP A 153 -2.66 -13.53 9.02
N LEU A 154 -2.75 -12.79 7.91
CA LEU A 154 -3.16 -13.35 6.62
C LEU A 154 -2.17 -14.42 6.16
N GLU A 155 -0.86 -14.17 6.20
CA GLU A 155 0.16 -15.17 5.86
C GLU A 155 0.07 -16.45 6.70
N VAL A 156 -0.24 -16.32 7.99
CA VAL A 156 -0.46 -17.49 8.87
C VAL A 156 -1.69 -18.28 8.44
N LYS A 157 -2.77 -17.60 8.04
CA LYS A 157 -4.01 -18.24 7.55
C LYS A 157 -3.82 -18.88 6.17
N GLU A 158 -3.10 -18.22 5.27
CA GLU A 158 -2.74 -18.72 3.94
C GLU A 158 -1.94 -20.02 4.04
N LYS A 159 -0.92 -20.07 4.92
CA LYS A 159 -0.10 -21.27 5.15
C LYS A 159 -0.89 -22.45 5.71
N LYS A 160 -1.99 -22.17 6.42
CA LYS A 160 -2.93 -23.19 6.92
C LYS A 160 -3.98 -23.59 5.88
N GLY A 161 -3.92 -23.05 4.66
CA GLY A 161 -4.90 -23.27 3.60
C GLY A 161 -6.29 -22.72 3.91
N SER A 162 -6.40 -21.75 4.82
CA SER A 162 -7.70 -21.35 5.39
C SER A 162 -8.43 -20.28 4.58
N VAL A 163 -7.75 -19.18 4.23
CA VAL A 163 -8.35 -18.04 3.50
C VAL A 163 -7.25 -17.23 2.80
N ARG A 164 -7.62 -16.47 1.76
CA ARG A 164 -6.77 -15.43 1.12
C ARG A 164 -7.33 -14.01 1.27
N ALA A 165 -8.33 -13.84 2.13
CA ALA A 165 -8.84 -12.54 2.53
C ALA A 165 -8.88 -12.44 4.06
N LEU A 166 -8.54 -11.26 4.57
CA LEU A 166 -8.65 -10.95 5.99
C LEU A 166 -8.90 -9.47 6.19
N SER A 167 -9.83 -9.14 7.08
CA SER A 167 -10.12 -7.77 7.49
C SER A 167 -9.95 -7.54 8.98
N THR A 168 -9.80 -6.27 9.35
CA THR A 168 -9.82 -5.80 10.74
C THR A 168 -10.47 -4.43 10.82
N PHE A 169 -11.00 -4.10 11.99
CA PHE A 169 -11.59 -2.80 12.27
C PHE A 169 -10.75 -2.02 13.26
N SER A 170 -10.67 -0.71 13.05
CA SER A 170 -10.12 0.25 14.01
C SER A 170 -10.95 1.52 13.99
N GLY A 171 -11.76 1.71 15.05
CA GLY A 171 -12.79 2.75 15.07
C GLY A 171 -13.70 2.64 13.86
N ARG A 172 -13.77 3.72 13.06
CA ARG A 172 -14.57 3.80 11.82
C ARG A 172 -13.88 3.25 10.57
N PHE A 173 -12.70 2.67 10.68
CA PHE A 173 -11.98 2.16 9.51
C PHE A 173 -12.04 0.65 9.45
N ASN A 174 -12.44 0.12 8.30
CA ASN A 174 -12.20 -1.27 7.93
C ASN A 174 -10.97 -1.34 7.02
N ILE A 175 -10.07 -2.25 7.34
CA ILE A 175 -8.85 -2.51 6.58
C ILE A 175 -8.94 -3.96 6.09
N LEU A 176 -9.00 -4.14 4.78
CA LEU A 176 -9.13 -5.43 4.12
C LEU A 176 -7.90 -5.70 3.25
N LEU A 177 -7.33 -6.89 3.39
CA LEU A 177 -6.38 -7.48 2.47
C LEU A 177 -7.07 -8.66 1.77
N ASN A 178 -7.13 -8.65 0.43
CA ASN A 178 -7.85 -9.66 -0.33
C ASN A 178 -7.05 -10.11 -1.57
N GLY A 179 -6.81 -11.40 -1.68
CA GLY A 179 -6.22 -12.06 -2.84
C GLY A 179 -7.03 -13.27 -3.34
N GLU A 180 -8.34 -13.34 -3.05
CA GLU A 180 -9.21 -14.47 -3.41
C GLU A 180 -9.33 -14.67 -4.92
N GLU A 181 -9.50 -13.59 -5.69
CA GLU A 181 -9.65 -13.64 -7.15
C GLU A 181 -8.32 -13.92 -7.88
N PHE A 182 -7.19 -14.05 -7.17
CA PHE A 182 -5.88 -14.11 -7.81
C PHE A 182 -5.71 -15.32 -8.73
N ASP A 183 -6.21 -16.49 -8.33
CA ASP A 183 -6.11 -17.72 -9.13
C ASP A 183 -6.98 -17.65 -10.41
N GLU A 184 -8.00 -16.77 -10.41
CA GLU A 184 -8.83 -16.44 -11.58
C GLU A 184 -8.20 -15.35 -12.45
N GLY A 185 -6.96 -14.94 -12.13
CA GLY A 185 -6.24 -13.86 -12.81
C GLY A 185 -6.55 -12.47 -12.26
N GLY A 186 -7.22 -12.36 -11.11
CA GLY A 186 -7.46 -11.11 -10.41
C GLY A 186 -6.19 -10.51 -9.76
N PRO A 187 -6.26 -9.26 -9.29
CA PRO A 187 -5.20 -8.62 -8.52
C PRO A 187 -5.20 -9.06 -7.05
N PHE A 188 -4.15 -8.68 -6.32
CA PHE A 188 -4.25 -8.51 -4.87
C PHE A 188 -4.75 -7.09 -4.55
N ILE A 189 -5.59 -6.98 -3.53
CA ILE A 189 -6.28 -5.77 -3.13
C ILE A 189 -5.94 -5.44 -1.68
N CYS A 190 -5.48 -4.21 -1.43
CA CYS A 190 -5.57 -3.59 -0.11
C CYS A 190 -6.67 -2.52 -0.15
N ASN A 191 -7.69 -2.66 0.68
CA ASN A 191 -8.81 -1.73 0.77
C ASN A 191 -8.91 -1.12 2.16
N ILE A 192 -9.14 0.19 2.21
CA ILE A 192 -9.46 0.94 3.42
C ILE A 192 -10.82 1.58 3.19
N THR A 193 -11.79 1.24 4.04
CA THR A 193 -13.13 1.84 4.03
C THR A 193 -13.29 2.70 5.27
N GLN A 194 -13.76 3.95 5.11
CA GLN A 194 -14.14 4.83 6.19
C GLN A 194 -15.67 4.85 6.35
N PHE A 195 -16.17 4.42 7.51
CA PHE A 195 -17.58 4.52 7.86
C PHE A 195 -17.92 5.93 8.40
N GLU A 196 -19.13 6.37 8.10
CA GLU A 196 -19.71 7.59 8.67
C GLU A 196 -20.26 7.30 10.07
N ASP A 197 -20.28 8.31 10.93
CA ASP A 197 -20.93 8.19 12.24
C ASP A 197 -22.44 8.14 12.02
N SER A 198 -23.08 7.06 12.48
CA SER A 198 -24.53 6.87 12.46
C SER A 198 -25.26 7.80 13.43
#